data_AF-A0A962Q0C6-F1
#
_entry.id   AF-A0A962Q0C6-F1
#
_cell.length_a   1.000
_cell.length_b   1.000
_cell.length_c   1.000
_cell.angle_alpha   90.00
_cell.angle_beta   90.00
_cell.angle_gamma   90.00
#
_symmetry.space_group_name_H-M   'P 1'
#
loop_
_entity.id
_entity.type
_entity.pdbx_description
1 polymer ?
#
loop_
_entity_poly.entity_id
_entity_poly.type
_entity_poly.pdbx_seq_one_letter_code
_entity_poly.pdbx_strand_id
1 'polypeptide(L)'
;MLAWVRAAAILGTSILLMGSKIIIHVPQGGSVVSSSGLFACSAGETCTIELDERHHAETFTAVADSGYEFHGWGDKAGSLCQGSRNPYCEELDNGAVFDAEPGFKDRRRSGGAITMNPSFVGSDYPQTQVTPRFSINSFHTTHYYQVQGNTQEEVWAQLHGSANPLAVDRRAGAKPLGHADFRYQYDYRSAYGTGMSSCKVDSGTLVFRFETVLPRLALQEDTSDHLKDHWQPFQELITEHEAGHHAIYRQLVTQLPQVLIDVGEVPCDELSDRVAEAVEYAVSEVRQASVAYDEYYGGEDYLASSL
;
A
#
# COMPACT_ATOMS: atom_id res chain seq x y z
N MET A 1 45.21 -12.11 -35.58
CA MET A 1 45.25 -11.98 -34.11
C MET A 1 44.77 -10.59 -33.76
N LEU A 2 44.00 -10.44 -32.67
CA LEU A 2 43.30 -9.24 -32.19
C LEU A 2 41.93 -8.92 -32.82
N ALA A 3 40.88 -9.53 -32.27
CA ALA A 3 39.53 -8.95 -32.27
C ALA A 3 38.64 -9.60 -31.19
N TRP A 4 39.09 -9.67 -29.92
CA TRP A 4 38.26 -10.20 -28.82
C TRP A 4 38.62 -9.54 -27.49
N VAL A 5 38.36 -8.23 -27.29
CA VAL A 5 38.48 -7.61 -25.94
C VAL A 5 37.41 -6.54 -25.63
N ARG A 6 36.45 -6.19 -26.51
CA ARG A 6 35.58 -5.01 -26.26
C ARG A 6 34.12 -5.29 -25.84
N ALA A 7 33.80 -6.43 -25.26
CA ALA A 7 32.43 -6.74 -24.83
C ALA A 7 32.35 -7.42 -23.46
N ALA A 8 33.03 -6.88 -22.44
CA ALA A 8 32.94 -7.38 -21.07
C ALA A 8 32.93 -6.27 -20.01
N ALA A 9 32.28 -5.13 -20.31
CA ALA A 9 32.21 -4.01 -19.37
C ALA A 9 30.88 -3.24 -19.43
N ILE A 10 29.74 -3.91 -19.65
CA ILE A 10 28.40 -3.35 -19.37
C ILE A 10 27.45 -4.51 -18.97
N LEU A 11 27.82 -5.29 -17.96
CA LEU A 11 26.94 -6.32 -17.40
C LEU A 11 27.41 -6.63 -15.96
N GLY A 12 27.36 -5.63 -15.09
CA GLY A 12 27.88 -5.78 -13.74
C GLY A 12 27.68 -4.59 -12.82
N THR A 13 26.67 -3.76 -13.05
CA THR A 13 26.32 -2.63 -12.14
C THR A 13 24.82 -2.34 -12.20
N SER A 14 24.00 -3.38 -12.04
CA SER A 14 22.54 -3.26 -11.82
C SER A 14 22.15 -3.95 -10.51
N ILE A 15 22.99 -3.78 -9.48
CA ILE A 15 22.80 -4.36 -8.16
C ILE A 15 22.57 -3.18 -7.19
N LEU A 16 21.35 -3.11 -6.63
CA LEU A 16 20.97 -2.39 -5.39
C LEU A 16 20.66 -0.88 -5.46
N LEU A 17 19.68 -0.48 -6.27
CA LEU A 17 18.81 0.66 -5.92
C LEU A 17 17.43 0.16 -5.45
N MET A 18 17.39 -0.97 -4.74
CA MET A 18 16.16 -1.37 -4.08
C MET A 18 16.06 -0.50 -2.82
N GLY A 19 15.04 0.35 -2.76
CA GLY A 19 14.71 1.09 -1.54
C GLY A 19 14.57 0.13 -0.35
N SER A 20 14.64 0.68 0.86
CA SER A 20 14.33 -0.13 2.04
C SER A 20 12.87 -0.54 2.00
N LYS A 21 12.48 -1.62 2.67
CA LYS A 21 11.07 -2.04 2.70
C LYS A 21 10.63 -2.61 4.03
N ILE A 22 9.36 -2.41 4.34
CA ILE A 22 8.66 -3.10 5.43
C ILE A 22 7.87 -4.25 4.80
N ILE A 23 8.03 -5.46 5.33
CA ILE A 23 7.24 -6.63 4.95
C ILE A 23 6.38 -7.01 6.14
N ILE A 24 5.06 -6.91 5.98
CA ILE A 24 4.10 -7.24 7.03
C ILE A 24 3.44 -8.56 6.68
N HIS A 25 3.63 -9.58 7.52
CA HIS A 25 2.94 -10.86 7.39
C HIS A 25 1.77 -10.90 8.36
N VAL A 26 0.56 -10.65 7.87
CA VAL A 26 -0.64 -10.59 8.71
C VAL A 26 -1.31 -11.97 8.70
N PRO A 27 -1.39 -12.67 9.85
CA PRO A 27 -2.11 -13.93 9.91
C PRO A 27 -3.62 -13.68 9.81
N GLN A 28 -4.41 -14.74 9.81
CA GLN A 28 -5.87 -14.62 9.95
C GLN A 28 -6.24 -13.99 11.31
N GLY A 29 -7.38 -13.30 11.36
CA GLY A 29 -7.94 -12.77 12.61
C GLY A 29 -7.60 -11.31 12.94
N GLY A 30 -7.02 -10.57 12.00
CA GLY A 30 -6.83 -9.14 12.16
C GLY A 30 -6.15 -8.48 10.97
N SER A 31 -5.88 -7.20 11.12
CA SER A 31 -5.25 -6.34 10.13
C SER A 31 -4.16 -5.47 10.77
N VAL A 32 -3.35 -4.81 9.93
CA VAL A 32 -2.40 -3.78 10.36
C VAL A 32 -2.67 -2.52 9.56
N VAL A 33 -2.82 -1.37 10.22
CA VAL A 33 -3.14 -0.09 9.58
C VAL A 33 -2.15 0.99 10.03
N SER A 34 -1.65 1.82 9.12
CA SER A 34 -0.79 2.96 9.46
C SER A 34 -1.59 4.17 9.94
N SER A 35 -0.96 5.06 10.69
CA SER A 35 -1.55 6.32 11.17
C SER A 35 -2.05 7.22 10.04
N SER A 36 -1.36 7.28 8.90
CA SER A 36 -1.81 8.01 7.72
C SER A 36 -2.98 7.36 6.98
N GLY A 37 -3.26 6.08 7.25
CA GLY A 37 -4.20 5.28 6.47
C GLY A 37 -3.73 4.93 5.05
N LEU A 38 -2.59 5.44 4.58
CA LEU A 38 -2.04 5.09 3.26
C LEU A 38 -1.67 3.61 3.18
N PHE A 39 -1.23 3.02 4.29
CA PHE A 39 -0.85 1.62 4.35
C PHE A 39 -1.82 0.83 5.21
N ALA A 40 -2.37 -0.25 4.66
CA ALA A 40 -3.11 -1.21 5.46
C ALA A 40 -3.01 -2.61 4.85
N CYS A 41 -2.95 -3.59 5.74
CA CYS A 41 -2.74 -4.99 5.45
C CYS A 41 -3.85 -5.82 6.06
N SER A 42 -4.55 -6.57 5.23
CA SER A 42 -5.71 -7.38 5.60
C SER A 42 -5.29 -8.75 6.14
N ALA A 43 -6.23 -9.44 6.78
CA ALA A 43 -6.03 -10.78 7.31
C ALA A 43 -5.55 -11.76 6.22
N GLY A 44 -4.49 -12.51 6.51
CA GLY A 44 -3.93 -13.51 5.60
C GLY A 44 -3.07 -12.95 4.46
N GLU A 45 -2.84 -11.65 4.44
CA GLU A 45 -2.04 -10.96 3.42
C GLU A 45 -0.56 -10.87 3.81
N THR A 46 0.32 -10.83 2.80
CA THR A 46 1.67 -10.28 2.94
C THR A 46 1.78 -8.95 2.20
N CYS A 47 1.97 -7.86 2.95
CA CYS A 47 2.21 -6.55 2.36
C CYS A 47 3.70 -6.25 2.26
N THR A 48 4.08 -5.52 1.23
CA THR A 48 5.39 -4.87 1.12
C THR A 48 5.19 -3.37 0.96
N ILE A 49 5.77 -2.58 1.86
CA ILE A 49 5.76 -1.12 1.81
C ILE A 49 7.16 -0.65 1.43
N GLU A 50 7.29 0.09 0.34
CA GLU A 50 8.56 0.66 -0.10
C GLU A 50 8.89 1.92 0.68
N LEU A 51 10.00 1.88 1.41
CA LEU A 51 10.56 3.01 2.14
C LEU A 51 11.55 3.80 1.27
N ASP A 52 11.18 5.03 0.94
CA ASP A 52 12.08 6.08 0.48
C ASP A 52 12.93 6.66 1.64
N GLU A 53 13.95 7.44 1.29
CA GLU A 53 14.88 8.08 2.24
C GLU A 53 14.21 9.06 3.21
N ARG A 54 12.95 9.43 2.96
CA ARG A 54 12.24 10.52 3.62
C ARG A 54 10.87 10.10 4.15
N HIS A 55 10.67 8.81 4.42
CA HIS A 55 9.43 8.32 5.02
C HIS A 55 9.10 9.09 6.29
N HIS A 56 7.84 9.51 6.36
CA HIS A 56 7.27 10.15 7.53
C HIS A 56 7.14 9.10 8.65
N ALA A 57 7.10 9.60 9.88
CA ALA A 57 6.74 8.81 11.04
C ALA A 57 5.38 8.14 10.81
N GLU A 58 5.33 6.82 10.91
CA GLU A 58 4.08 6.06 10.85
C GLU A 58 3.95 5.21 12.11
N THR A 59 2.79 5.28 12.73
CA THR A 59 2.41 4.30 13.75
C THR A 59 1.60 3.21 13.10
N PHE A 60 2.10 1.98 13.15
CA PHE A 60 1.35 0.83 12.67
C PHE A 60 0.53 0.22 13.80
N THR A 61 -0.78 0.10 13.61
CA THR A 61 -1.70 -0.43 14.60
C THR A 61 -2.19 -1.81 14.19
N ALA A 62 -2.00 -2.81 15.03
CA ALA A 62 -2.62 -4.12 14.87
C ALA A 62 -4.08 -4.07 15.34
N VAL A 63 -5.02 -4.34 14.44
CA VAL A 63 -6.47 -4.31 14.70
C VAL A 63 -7.03 -5.72 14.60
N ALA A 64 -7.48 -6.28 15.72
CA ALA A 64 -8.06 -7.63 15.74
C ALA A 64 -9.47 -7.64 15.12
N ASP A 65 -9.77 -8.69 14.36
CA ASP A 65 -11.11 -8.93 13.84
C ASP A 65 -12.06 -9.39 14.97
N SER A 66 -13.36 -9.32 14.71
CA SER A 66 -14.37 -9.81 15.67
C SER A 66 -14.12 -11.28 16.05
N GLY A 67 -13.98 -11.55 17.35
CA GLY A 67 -13.69 -12.89 17.89
C GLY A 67 -12.20 -13.22 18.04
N TYR A 68 -11.32 -12.25 17.75
CA TYR A 68 -9.89 -12.35 17.97
C TYR A 68 -9.41 -11.25 18.92
N GLU A 69 -8.24 -11.50 19.52
CA GLU A 69 -7.49 -10.55 20.33
C GLU A 69 -6.07 -10.43 19.81
N PHE A 70 -5.52 -9.22 19.82
CA PHE A 70 -4.10 -9.02 19.56
C PHE A 70 -3.28 -9.56 20.73
N HIS A 71 -2.44 -10.55 20.46
CA HIS A 71 -1.59 -11.18 21.47
C HIS A 71 -0.22 -10.48 21.60
N GLY A 72 0.30 -9.96 20.49
CA GLY A 72 1.60 -9.29 20.45
C GLY A 72 2.24 -9.32 19.07
N TRP A 73 3.32 -8.55 18.92
CA TRP A 73 4.19 -8.58 17.77
C TRP A 73 5.24 -9.69 17.92
N GLY A 74 5.61 -10.33 16.81
CA GLY A 74 6.51 -11.48 16.82
C GLY A 74 7.89 -11.20 17.42
N ASP A 75 8.51 -12.23 17.99
CA ASP A 75 9.78 -12.13 18.72
C ASP A 75 11.03 -12.33 17.84
N LYS A 76 10.90 -12.24 16.51
CA LYS A 76 12.01 -12.50 15.59
C LYS A 76 13.03 -11.36 15.63
N ALA A 77 14.29 -11.70 15.88
CA ALA A 77 15.38 -10.72 15.93
C ALA A 77 15.39 -9.80 14.70
N GLY A 78 15.25 -8.49 14.93
CA GLY A 78 15.31 -7.46 13.90
C GLY A 78 14.00 -7.24 13.11
N SER A 79 12.85 -7.69 13.64
CA SER A 79 11.53 -7.19 13.25
C SER A 79 11.21 -5.87 13.95
N LEU A 80 10.33 -5.05 13.34
CA LEU A 80 9.75 -3.89 14.05
C LEU A 80 8.82 -4.39 15.17
N CYS A 81 8.86 -3.67 16.28
CA CYS A 81 8.04 -3.88 17.48
C CYS A 81 8.23 -5.26 18.13
N GLN A 82 9.43 -5.84 17.96
CA GLN A 82 9.74 -7.19 18.39
C GLN A 82 9.35 -7.44 19.86
N GLY A 83 8.47 -8.42 20.08
CA GLY A 83 8.00 -8.84 21.40
C GLY A 83 7.15 -7.84 22.18
N SER A 84 6.78 -6.72 21.56
CA SER A 84 5.85 -5.78 22.15
C SER A 84 4.43 -6.36 22.19
N ARG A 85 3.75 -6.15 23.33
CA ARG A 85 2.31 -6.42 23.48
C ARG A 85 1.44 -5.19 23.25
N ASN A 86 2.06 -4.04 22.95
CA ASN A 86 1.33 -2.84 22.58
C ASN A 86 0.87 -2.97 21.11
N PRO A 87 -0.45 -2.90 20.81
CA PRO A 87 -0.92 -2.94 19.42
C PRO A 87 -0.44 -1.74 18.59
N TYR A 88 -0.02 -0.65 19.22
CA TYR A 88 0.54 0.53 18.56
C TYR A 88 2.06 0.38 18.41
N CYS A 89 2.52 0.28 17.17
CA CYS A 89 3.92 0.16 16.80
C CYS A 89 4.45 1.53 16.33
N GLU A 90 4.95 2.32 17.27
CA GLU A 90 5.42 3.71 17.08
C GLU A 90 6.92 3.80 16.69
N GLU A 91 7.57 2.67 16.44
CA GLU A 91 9.04 2.58 16.25
C GLU A 91 9.58 3.33 15.01
N LEU A 92 8.72 3.91 14.18
CA LEU A 92 9.11 4.72 13.02
C LEU A 92 9.15 6.23 13.29
N ASP A 93 8.63 6.68 14.44
CA ASP A 93 8.47 8.12 14.72
C ASP A 93 9.77 8.77 15.21
N ASN A 94 10.64 7.99 15.85
CA ASN A 94 11.87 8.52 16.40
C ASN A 94 13.06 8.03 15.60
N GLY A 95 13.79 8.96 14.98
CA GLY A 95 15.18 8.74 14.53
C GLY A 95 16.04 7.99 15.56
N ALA A 96 15.65 7.99 16.84
CA ALA A 96 16.23 7.19 17.92
C ALA A 96 16.20 5.66 17.72
N VAL A 97 15.16 5.02 17.16
CA VAL A 97 15.18 3.55 16.93
C VAL A 97 16.18 3.20 15.83
N PHE A 98 16.26 4.07 14.83
CA PHE A 98 17.22 3.96 13.72
C PHE A 98 18.63 4.39 14.12
N ASP A 99 18.80 5.18 15.18
CA ASP A 99 20.09 5.66 15.68
C ASP A 99 20.67 4.81 16.83
N ALA A 100 19.82 4.10 17.60
CA ALA A 100 20.22 3.39 18.81
C ALA A 100 20.70 1.94 18.56
N GLU A 101 20.24 1.29 17.50
CA GLU A 101 20.67 -0.07 17.13
C GLU A 101 21.71 -0.01 15.98
N PRO A 102 22.99 -0.33 16.23
CA PRO A 102 24.07 -0.22 15.23
C PRO A 102 23.82 -0.96 13.91
N GLY A 103 22.88 -1.91 13.88
CA GLY A 103 22.53 -2.68 12.69
C GLY A 103 21.39 -2.11 11.83
N PHE A 104 20.64 -1.10 12.30
CA PHE A 104 19.45 -0.64 11.60
C PHE A 104 19.74 0.47 10.55
N LYS A 105 20.64 1.42 10.86
CA LYS A 105 21.14 2.40 9.85
C LYS A 105 21.71 1.72 8.61
N ASP A 106 22.46 0.64 8.82
CA ASP A 106 23.09 -0.12 7.74
C ASP A 106 22.05 -0.82 6.86
N ARG A 107 20.89 -1.22 7.41
CA ARG A 107 19.78 -1.79 6.63
C ARG A 107 19.07 -0.75 5.76
N ARG A 108 18.90 0.49 6.24
CA ARG A 108 18.27 1.55 5.41
C ARG A 108 19.11 1.92 4.20
N ARG A 109 20.44 1.95 4.38
CA ARG A 109 21.41 2.29 3.32
C ARG A 109 21.70 1.15 2.34
N SER A 110 21.31 -0.09 2.65
CA SER A 110 21.62 -1.27 1.84
C SER A 110 20.42 -1.87 1.10
N GLY A 111 19.25 -1.20 1.12
CA GLY A 111 18.02 -1.76 0.54
C GLY A 111 17.46 -2.94 1.35
N GLY A 112 17.62 -2.87 2.68
CA GLY A 112 17.22 -3.92 3.60
C GLY A 112 15.71 -4.07 3.70
N ALA A 113 15.27 -5.28 4.01
CA ALA A 113 13.90 -5.58 4.39
C ALA A 113 13.78 -5.70 5.91
N ILE A 114 12.77 -5.06 6.48
CA ILE A 114 12.40 -5.19 7.89
C ILE A 114 11.02 -5.82 7.95
N THR A 115 10.80 -6.75 8.88
CA THR A 115 9.54 -7.49 8.95
C THR A 115 8.67 -7.04 10.13
N MET A 116 7.36 -7.16 9.98
CA MET A 116 6.35 -7.06 11.04
C MET A 116 5.49 -8.32 11.03
N ASN A 117 5.21 -8.87 12.21
CA ASN A 117 4.46 -10.12 12.34
C ASN A 117 3.50 -9.99 13.53
N PRO A 118 2.31 -9.40 13.37
CA PRO A 118 1.31 -9.39 14.43
C PRO A 118 0.83 -10.82 14.71
N SER A 119 0.41 -11.08 15.95
CA SER A 119 -0.23 -12.31 16.36
C SER A 119 -1.63 -12.02 16.87
N PHE A 120 -2.62 -12.72 16.31
CA PHE A 120 -4.01 -12.67 16.72
C PHE A 120 -4.43 -14.05 17.23
N VAL A 121 -5.09 -14.10 18.38
CA VAL A 121 -5.60 -15.33 18.99
C VAL A 121 -7.11 -15.23 19.17
N GLY A 122 -7.84 -16.26 18.79
CA GLY A 122 -9.31 -16.33 18.92
C GLY A 122 -9.73 -17.68 19.49
N SER A 123 -10.81 -17.72 20.25
CA SER A 123 -11.22 -18.89 21.05
C SER A 123 -11.99 -19.98 20.28
N ASP A 124 -12.51 -19.72 19.08
CA ASP A 124 -13.58 -20.56 18.51
C ASP A 124 -13.50 -20.91 17.00
N TYR A 125 -12.35 -20.79 16.33
CA TYR A 125 -12.26 -21.13 14.89
C TYR A 125 -11.62 -22.50 14.61
N PRO A 126 -12.40 -23.51 14.18
CA PRO A 126 -11.84 -24.76 13.70
C PRO A 126 -11.04 -24.53 12.40
N GLN A 127 -9.73 -24.83 12.42
CA GLN A 127 -8.79 -24.66 11.30
C GLN A 127 -8.98 -25.64 10.12
N THR A 128 -10.21 -26.08 9.83
CA THR A 128 -10.44 -27.10 8.81
C THR A 128 -11.70 -26.81 7.99
N GLN A 129 -11.67 -25.70 7.24
CA GLN A 129 -12.40 -25.67 5.98
C GLN A 129 -11.41 -25.91 4.85
N VAL A 130 -11.78 -26.81 3.93
CA VAL A 130 -11.12 -26.99 2.63
C VAL A 130 -11.55 -25.81 1.76
N THR A 131 -11.22 -24.60 2.20
CA THR A 131 -11.48 -23.36 1.46
C THR A 131 -10.37 -23.20 0.42
N PRO A 132 -10.70 -22.62 -0.75
CA PRO A 132 -9.68 -22.34 -1.75
C PRO A 132 -8.51 -21.55 -1.18
N ARG A 133 -7.30 -22.00 -1.51
CA ARG A 133 -6.06 -21.48 -0.91
C ARG A 133 -5.56 -20.32 -1.72
N PHE A 134 -5.77 -19.10 -1.22
CA PHE A 134 -5.25 -17.89 -1.86
C PHE A 134 -3.98 -17.41 -1.18
N SER A 135 -2.98 -17.04 -1.99
CA SER A 135 -1.88 -16.19 -1.56
C SER A 135 -2.19 -14.76 -1.96
N ILE A 136 -2.22 -13.85 -0.98
CA ILE A 136 -2.54 -12.45 -1.20
C ILE A 136 -1.30 -11.62 -0.90
N ASN A 137 -0.86 -10.83 -1.87
CA ASN A 137 0.29 -9.95 -1.73
C ASN A 137 -0.09 -8.55 -2.15
N SER A 138 0.23 -7.54 -1.34
CA SER A 138 0.16 -6.14 -1.78
C SER A 138 1.50 -5.44 -1.74
N PHE A 139 1.63 -4.46 -2.61
CA PHE A 139 2.77 -3.56 -2.69
C PHE A 139 2.25 -2.14 -2.56
N HIS A 140 2.85 -1.37 -1.66
CA HIS A 140 2.47 0.01 -1.39
C HIS A 140 3.68 0.91 -1.61
N THR A 141 3.51 1.90 -2.48
CA THR A 141 4.57 2.85 -2.82
C THR A 141 4.02 4.27 -2.80
N THR A 142 4.72 5.17 -2.10
CA THR A 142 4.41 6.60 -2.11
C THR A 142 5.54 7.36 -2.81
N HIS A 143 5.16 8.13 -3.83
CA HIS A 143 6.04 9.02 -4.57
C HIS A 143 5.77 10.47 -4.17
N TYR A 144 6.85 11.20 -3.88
CA TYR A 144 6.74 12.62 -3.56
C TYR A 144 7.31 13.50 -4.67
N TYR A 145 6.52 14.43 -5.18
CA TYR A 145 7.04 15.50 -6.03
C TYR A 145 7.39 16.72 -5.19
N GLN A 146 8.52 17.36 -5.52
CA GLN A 146 9.04 18.48 -4.73
C GLN A 146 8.32 19.76 -5.10
N VAL A 147 7.85 20.48 -4.08
CA VAL A 147 7.24 21.80 -4.17
C VAL A 147 8.19 22.78 -3.51
N GLN A 148 8.62 23.82 -4.23
CA GLN A 148 9.53 24.84 -3.74
C GLN A 148 8.81 26.19 -3.68
N GLY A 149 9.27 27.06 -2.78
CA GLY A 149 8.74 28.40 -2.60
C GLY A 149 8.93 28.85 -1.16
N ASN A 150 9.00 30.15 -0.96
CA ASN A 150 9.08 30.79 0.35
C ASN A 150 7.81 31.59 0.68
N THR A 151 6.88 31.66 -0.26
CA THR A 151 5.55 32.28 -0.12
C THR A 151 4.45 31.29 -0.50
N GLN A 152 3.24 31.54 -0.02
CA GLN A 152 2.06 30.75 -0.35
C GLN A 152 1.79 30.80 -1.87
N GLU A 153 1.93 31.96 -2.50
CA GLU A 153 1.71 32.13 -3.94
C GLU A 153 2.68 31.31 -4.79
N GLU A 154 3.96 31.25 -4.41
CA GLU A 154 4.96 30.43 -5.09
C GLU A 154 4.65 28.94 -4.95
N VAL A 155 4.32 28.50 -3.74
CA VAL A 155 3.92 27.11 -3.46
C VAL A 155 2.69 26.73 -4.27
N TRP A 156 1.68 27.59 -4.33
CA TRP A 156 0.48 27.36 -5.13
C TRP A 156 0.79 27.29 -6.64
N ALA A 157 1.65 28.19 -7.13
CA ALA A 157 2.07 28.16 -8.52
C ALA A 157 2.80 26.85 -8.88
N GLN A 158 3.54 26.24 -7.94
CA GLN A 158 4.20 24.96 -8.16
C GLN A 158 3.22 23.79 -8.14
N LEU A 159 2.30 23.76 -7.18
CA LEU A 159 1.26 22.71 -7.04
C LEU A 159 0.36 22.60 -8.28
N HIS A 160 0.03 23.71 -8.93
CA HIS A 160 -0.75 23.69 -10.18
C HIS A 160 0.11 23.78 -11.45
N GLY A 161 1.41 24.01 -11.31
CA GLY A 161 2.32 24.28 -12.41
C GLY A 161 3.05 23.03 -12.93
N SER A 162 4.29 23.24 -13.36
CA SER A 162 5.14 22.18 -13.93
C SER A 162 5.76 21.25 -12.90
N ALA A 163 5.81 21.64 -11.62
CA ALA A 163 6.37 20.81 -10.56
C ALA A 163 5.45 19.62 -10.22
N ASN A 164 4.13 19.81 -10.33
CA ASN A 164 3.17 18.73 -10.20
C ASN A 164 3.18 17.83 -11.45
N PRO A 165 3.57 16.54 -11.33
CA PRO A 165 3.69 15.63 -12.46
C PRO A 165 2.34 15.09 -12.95
N LEU A 166 1.25 15.34 -12.21
CA LEU A 166 -0.07 14.79 -12.49
C LEU A 166 -0.68 15.45 -13.74
N ALA A 167 -1.47 14.66 -14.47
CA ALA A 167 -2.20 15.16 -15.63
C ALA A 167 -3.33 16.08 -15.18
N VAL A 168 -3.71 17.02 -16.05
CA VAL A 168 -4.90 17.85 -15.82
C VAL A 168 -6.13 16.96 -15.80
N ASP A 169 -6.89 17.02 -14.71
CA ASP A 169 -8.20 16.39 -14.64
C ASP A 169 -9.15 17.10 -15.63
N ARG A 170 -9.81 16.32 -16.49
CA ARG A 170 -10.63 16.89 -17.57
C ARG A 170 -11.92 17.52 -17.08
N ARG A 171 -12.41 17.13 -15.90
CA ARG A 171 -13.65 17.64 -15.30
C ARG A 171 -13.37 18.92 -14.52
N ALA A 172 -12.33 18.91 -13.67
CA ALA A 172 -11.94 20.05 -12.86
C ALA A 172 -11.18 21.13 -13.66
N GLY A 173 -10.46 20.75 -14.71
CA GLY A 173 -9.64 21.67 -15.50
C GLY A 173 -8.34 22.09 -14.80
N ALA A 174 -8.04 21.49 -13.64
CA ALA A 174 -6.83 21.68 -12.86
C ALA A 174 -6.09 20.35 -12.67
N LYS A 175 -4.83 20.42 -12.23
CA LYS A 175 -4.10 19.23 -11.80
C LYS A 175 -4.52 18.88 -10.36
N PRO A 176 -4.84 17.61 -10.06
CA PRO A 176 -5.07 17.20 -8.68
C PRO A 176 -3.77 17.34 -7.87
N LEU A 177 -3.90 17.56 -6.58
CA LEU A 177 -2.74 17.80 -5.71
C LEU A 177 -2.09 16.49 -5.27
N GLY A 178 -2.89 15.45 -5.06
CA GLY A 178 -2.47 14.07 -4.84
C GLY A 178 -3.08 13.14 -5.89
N HIS A 179 -2.65 11.88 -5.88
CA HIS A 179 -3.28 10.83 -6.67
C HIS A 179 -3.02 9.44 -6.10
N ALA A 180 -4.08 8.67 -5.88
CA ALA A 180 -4.05 7.25 -5.58
C ALA A 180 -4.37 6.41 -6.83
N ASP A 181 -3.41 5.57 -7.25
CA ASP A 181 -3.59 4.56 -8.30
C ASP A 181 -3.65 3.15 -7.70
N PHE A 182 -4.41 2.29 -8.37
CA PHE A 182 -4.62 0.90 -7.97
C PHE A 182 -4.51 -0.03 -9.18
N ARG A 183 -3.68 -1.07 -9.03
CA ARG A 183 -3.54 -2.14 -10.00
C ARG A 183 -3.62 -3.49 -9.33
N TYR A 184 -4.12 -4.48 -10.05
CA TYR A 184 -4.21 -5.85 -9.57
C TYR A 184 -3.85 -6.84 -10.67
N GLN A 185 -3.40 -8.01 -10.24
CA GLN A 185 -3.16 -9.18 -11.06
C GLN A 185 -3.64 -10.41 -10.29
N TYR A 186 -4.15 -11.40 -11.00
CA TYR A 186 -4.56 -12.65 -10.38
C TYR A 186 -4.29 -13.82 -11.31
N ASP A 187 -4.00 -14.96 -10.68
CA ASP A 187 -3.88 -16.26 -11.32
C ASP A 187 -4.61 -17.28 -10.45
N TYR A 188 -5.16 -18.33 -11.06
CA TYR A 188 -5.84 -19.39 -10.31
C TYR A 188 -5.56 -20.77 -10.89
N ARG A 189 -5.76 -21.77 -10.04
CA ARG A 189 -5.79 -23.19 -10.41
C ARG A 189 -7.22 -23.68 -10.29
N SER A 190 -7.67 -24.39 -11.31
CA SER A 190 -8.96 -25.05 -11.31
C SER A 190 -8.85 -26.48 -10.78
N ALA A 191 -9.92 -26.97 -10.16
CA ALA A 191 -10.12 -28.40 -9.89
C ALA A 191 -11.46 -28.85 -10.48
N TYR A 192 -11.61 -30.15 -10.70
CA TYR A 192 -12.91 -30.71 -11.03
C TYR A 192 -13.89 -30.49 -9.88
N GLY A 193 -15.12 -30.14 -10.24
CA GLY A 193 -16.25 -30.10 -9.33
C GLY A 193 -16.79 -31.51 -9.06
N THR A 194 -18.11 -31.59 -8.89
CA THR A 194 -18.86 -32.84 -8.71
C THR A 194 -18.78 -33.81 -9.88
N GLY A 195 -18.42 -33.35 -11.09
CA GLY A 195 -18.23 -34.17 -12.29
C GLY A 195 -17.05 -33.72 -13.14
N MET A 196 -16.58 -34.58 -14.04
CA MET A 196 -15.40 -34.32 -14.90
C MET A 196 -15.61 -33.21 -15.94
N SER A 197 -16.85 -32.80 -16.19
CA SER A 197 -17.18 -31.68 -17.08
C SER A 197 -17.41 -30.36 -16.34
N SER A 198 -17.36 -30.38 -15.00
CA SER A 198 -17.54 -29.22 -14.15
C SER A 198 -16.22 -28.88 -13.47
N CYS A 199 -15.87 -27.61 -13.44
CA CYS A 199 -14.67 -27.09 -12.82
C CYS A 199 -15.01 -25.94 -11.87
N LYS A 200 -14.15 -25.73 -10.89
CA LYS A 200 -14.21 -24.62 -9.93
C LYS A 200 -12.82 -24.10 -9.63
N VAL A 201 -12.73 -22.91 -9.04
CA VAL A 201 -11.48 -22.39 -8.49
C VAL A 201 -11.09 -23.18 -7.24
N ASP A 202 -9.86 -23.69 -7.20
CA ASP A 202 -9.30 -24.43 -6.06
C ASP A 202 -8.29 -23.60 -5.26
N SER A 203 -7.50 -22.78 -5.95
CA SER A 203 -6.48 -21.94 -5.33
C SER A 203 -6.07 -20.82 -6.27
N GLY A 204 -5.41 -19.80 -5.74
CA GLY A 204 -4.95 -18.69 -6.57
C GLY A 204 -3.91 -17.80 -5.90
N THR A 205 -3.37 -16.88 -6.69
CA THR A 205 -2.50 -15.80 -6.23
C THR A 205 -3.13 -14.48 -6.65
N LEU A 206 -3.21 -13.55 -5.71
CA LEU A 206 -3.70 -12.19 -5.90
C LEU A 206 -2.56 -11.24 -5.58
N VAL A 207 -2.27 -10.32 -6.51
CA VAL A 207 -1.25 -9.29 -6.35
C VAL A 207 -1.90 -7.94 -6.52
N PHE A 208 -1.79 -7.10 -5.51
CA PHE A 208 -2.31 -5.73 -5.50
C PHE A 208 -1.16 -4.73 -5.45
N ARG A 209 -1.30 -3.61 -6.15
CA ARG A 209 -0.34 -2.51 -6.15
C ARG A 209 -1.09 -1.21 -5.89
N PHE A 210 -0.71 -0.55 -4.81
CA PHE A 210 -1.22 0.73 -4.36
C PHE A 210 -0.09 1.75 -4.54
N GLU A 211 -0.32 2.73 -5.42
CA GLU A 211 0.64 3.79 -5.68
C GLU A 211 0.01 5.12 -5.27
N THR A 212 0.74 5.94 -4.51
CA THR A 212 0.29 7.28 -4.12
C THR A 212 1.29 8.30 -4.62
N VAL A 213 0.82 9.40 -5.22
CA VAL A 213 1.64 10.57 -5.54
C VAL A 213 1.21 11.72 -4.64
N LEU A 214 2.13 12.31 -3.89
CA LEU A 214 1.86 13.40 -2.96
C LEU A 214 2.85 14.57 -3.17
N PRO A 215 2.45 15.81 -2.87
CA PRO A 215 3.39 16.90 -2.82
C PRO A 215 4.25 16.81 -1.56
N ARG A 216 5.45 17.39 -1.62
CA ARG A 216 6.31 17.59 -0.46
C ARG A 216 7.03 18.93 -0.57
N LEU A 217 6.92 19.76 0.47
CA LEU A 217 7.67 21.01 0.54
C LEU A 217 9.18 20.72 0.62
N ALA A 218 9.92 21.29 -0.31
CA ALA A 218 11.38 21.29 -0.29
C ALA A 218 11.83 22.33 0.74
N LEU A 219 12.17 21.87 1.94
CA LEU A 219 12.68 22.74 3.00
C LEU A 219 14.02 23.37 2.58
N GLN A 220 14.06 24.69 2.55
CA GLN A 220 15.25 25.52 2.36
C GLN A 220 15.65 26.16 3.71
N GLU A 221 16.90 26.63 3.82
CA GLU A 221 17.38 27.25 5.07
C GLU A 221 16.53 28.47 5.50
N ASP A 222 15.91 29.15 4.54
CA ASP A 222 15.09 30.35 4.73
C ASP A 222 13.57 30.08 4.66
N THR A 223 13.14 28.81 4.56
CA THR A 223 11.71 28.48 4.61
C THR A 223 11.12 28.94 5.94
N SER A 224 10.18 29.87 5.87
CA SER A 224 9.57 30.47 7.06
C SER A 224 8.82 29.44 7.90
N ASP A 225 8.86 29.60 9.23
CA ASP A 225 8.12 28.70 10.13
C ASP A 225 6.61 28.79 9.89
N HIS A 226 6.10 29.98 9.53
CA HIS A 226 4.71 30.14 9.08
C HIS A 226 4.35 29.21 7.92
N LEU A 227 5.19 29.11 6.89
CA LEU A 227 4.93 28.23 5.75
C LEU A 227 4.99 26.75 6.16
N LYS A 228 5.91 26.37 7.06
CA LYS A 228 5.98 24.99 7.59
C LYS A 228 4.73 24.63 8.38
N ASP A 229 4.27 25.55 9.24
CA ASP A 229 3.09 25.38 10.09
C ASP A 229 1.80 25.24 9.30
N HIS A 230 1.70 25.85 8.11
CA HIS A 230 0.55 25.70 7.21
C HIS A 230 0.70 24.50 6.25
N TRP A 231 1.94 24.18 5.85
CA TRP A 231 2.19 23.04 4.96
C TRP A 231 1.82 21.71 5.58
N GLN A 232 2.12 21.50 6.86
CA GLN A 232 1.88 20.20 7.50
C GLN A 232 0.37 19.83 7.51
N PRO A 233 -0.55 20.68 8.01
CA PRO A 233 -1.99 20.39 7.94
C PRO A 233 -2.50 20.19 6.51
N PHE A 234 -2.00 20.98 5.54
CA PHE A 234 -2.34 20.81 4.14
C PHE A 234 -1.89 19.44 3.58
N GLN A 235 -0.67 19.02 3.91
CA GLN A 235 -0.14 17.73 3.51
C GLN A 235 -0.90 16.57 4.16
N GLU A 236 -1.26 16.69 5.44
CA GLU A 236 -2.09 15.72 6.16
C GLU A 236 -3.47 15.57 5.49
N LEU A 237 -4.10 16.68 5.12
CA LEU A 237 -5.41 16.69 4.47
C LEU A 237 -5.40 15.99 3.10
N ILE A 238 -4.41 16.27 2.25
CA ILE A 238 -4.27 15.55 0.97
C ILE A 238 -3.97 14.07 1.23
N THR A 239 -3.09 13.78 2.19
CA THR A 239 -2.74 12.39 2.55
C THR A 239 -3.96 11.60 2.99
N GLU A 240 -4.81 12.19 3.84
CA GLU A 240 -6.06 11.58 4.30
C GLU A 240 -7.03 11.32 3.14
N HIS A 241 -7.16 12.28 2.21
CA HIS A 241 -7.98 12.12 1.01
C HIS A 241 -7.50 10.93 0.15
N GLU A 242 -6.20 10.86 -0.16
CA GLU A 242 -5.63 9.74 -0.92
C GLU A 242 -5.73 8.41 -0.17
N ALA A 243 -5.58 8.43 1.16
CA ALA A 243 -5.79 7.26 2.01
C ALA A 243 -7.25 6.75 1.96
N GLY A 244 -8.22 7.64 1.78
CA GLY A 244 -9.62 7.32 1.55
C GLY A 244 -9.81 6.46 0.29
N HIS A 245 -9.21 6.85 -0.83
CA HIS A 245 -9.21 6.02 -2.05
C HIS A 245 -8.57 4.66 -1.83
N HIS A 246 -7.42 4.60 -1.16
CA HIS A 246 -6.78 3.33 -0.81
C HIS A 246 -7.67 2.47 0.09
N ALA A 247 -8.39 3.06 1.05
CA ALA A 247 -9.35 2.33 1.88
C ALA A 247 -10.47 1.69 1.05
N ILE A 248 -10.96 2.40 0.04
CA ILE A 248 -11.95 1.87 -0.92
C ILE A 248 -11.33 0.73 -1.74
N TYR A 249 -10.17 0.94 -2.37
CA TYR A 249 -9.52 -0.09 -3.19
C TYR A 249 -9.14 -1.35 -2.42
N ARG A 250 -8.73 -1.20 -1.14
CA ARG A 250 -8.36 -2.32 -0.27
C ARG A 250 -9.52 -3.26 0.03
N GLN A 251 -10.77 -2.85 -0.18
CA GLN A 251 -11.89 -3.78 -0.11
C GLN A 251 -11.72 -4.97 -1.07
N LEU A 252 -11.05 -4.78 -2.22
CA LEU A 252 -10.77 -5.87 -3.16
C LEU A 252 -9.80 -6.92 -2.61
N VAL A 253 -8.93 -6.55 -1.66
CA VAL A 253 -7.97 -7.48 -1.03
C VAL A 253 -8.72 -8.58 -0.29
N THR A 254 -9.82 -8.25 0.38
CA THR A 254 -10.66 -9.21 1.10
C THR A 254 -11.78 -9.78 0.25
N GLN A 255 -12.31 -9.02 -0.71
CA GLN A 255 -13.44 -9.46 -1.55
C GLN A 255 -13.02 -10.43 -2.66
N LEU A 256 -11.93 -10.19 -3.38
CA LEU A 256 -11.60 -11.00 -4.57
C LEU A 256 -11.37 -12.49 -4.29
N PRO A 257 -10.73 -12.92 -3.16
CA PRO A 257 -10.68 -14.33 -2.81
C PRO A 257 -12.09 -14.96 -2.75
N GLN A 258 -13.05 -14.26 -2.14
CA GLN A 258 -14.42 -14.75 -2.01
C GLN A 258 -15.16 -14.71 -3.35
N VAL A 259 -14.98 -13.67 -4.16
CA VAL A 259 -15.53 -13.59 -5.52
C VAL A 259 -15.11 -14.79 -6.35
N LEU A 260 -13.84 -15.19 -6.28
CA LEU A 260 -13.33 -16.37 -6.99
C LEU A 260 -13.93 -17.69 -6.47
N ILE A 261 -14.23 -17.77 -5.17
CA ILE A 261 -14.92 -18.92 -4.56
C ILE A 261 -16.38 -18.99 -5.03
N ASP A 262 -17.06 -17.83 -5.05
CA ASP A 262 -18.49 -17.71 -5.33
C ASP A 262 -18.87 -17.96 -6.79
N VAL A 263 -17.88 -17.94 -7.72
CA VAL A 263 -18.07 -18.47 -9.08
C VAL A 263 -18.62 -19.91 -9.04
N GLY A 264 -18.20 -20.70 -8.05
CA GLY A 264 -18.69 -22.05 -7.84
C GLY A 264 -18.28 -23.04 -8.93
N GLU A 265 -19.11 -24.07 -9.10
CA GLU A 265 -18.91 -25.13 -10.09
C GLU A 265 -19.62 -24.77 -11.41
N VAL A 266 -18.87 -24.67 -12.49
CA VAL A 266 -19.33 -24.30 -13.84
C VAL A 266 -18.74 -25.24 -14.90
N PRO A 267 -19.27 -25.32 -16.13
CA PRO A 267 -18.63 -26.08 -17.20
C PRO A 267 -17.15 -25.67 -17.35
N CYS A 268 -16.26 -26.66 -17.52
CA CYS A 268 -14.82 -26.40 -17.51
C CYS A 268 -14.34 -25.43 -18.59
N ASP A 269 -15.04 -25.37 -19.72
CA ASP A 269 -14.81 -24.43 -20.82
C ASP A 269 -15.36 -23.02 -20.54
N GLU A 270 -16.25 -22.85 -19.57
CA GLU A 270 -16.80 -21.54 -19.15
C GLU A 270 -16.04 -20.92 -17.96
N LEU A 271 -15.27 -21.70 -17.19
CA LEU A 271 -14.70 -21.25 -15.91
C LEU A 271 -13.88 -19.95 -16.02
N SER A 272 -13.06 -19.82 -17.07
CA SER A 272 -12.24 -18.62 -17.27
C SER A 272 -13.08 -17.38 -17.47
N ASP A 273 -14.12 -17.46 -18.30
CA ASP A 273 -14.98 -16.32 -18.62
C ASP A 273 -15.81 -15.92 -17.40
N ARG A 274 -16.32 -16.89 -16.62
CA ARG A 274 -17.05 -16.63 -15.38
C ARG A 274 -16.21 -15.96 -14.31
N VAL A 275 -14.95 -16.39 -14.17
CA VAL A 275 -13.99 -15.76 -13.26
C VAL A 275 -13.72 -14.31 -13.70
N ALA A 276 -13.46 -14.09 -14.98
CA ALA A 276 -13.19 -12.74 -15.51
C ALA A 276 -14.39 -11.80 -15.29
N GLU A 277 -15.60 -12.23 -15.64
CA GLU A 277 -16.85 -11.47 -15.44
C GLU A 277 -17.05 -11.08 -13.96
N ALA A 278 -16.88 -12.04 -13.04
CA ALA A 278 -17.07 -11.81 -11.61
C ALA A 278 -16.03 -10.83 -11.04
N VAL A 279 -14.76 -10.95 -11.44
CA VAL A 279 -13.69 -10.04 -11.02
C VAL A 279 -13.90 -8.63 -11.60
N GLU A 280 -14.24 -8.52 -12.88
CA GLU A 280 -14.52 -7.23 -13.53
C GLU A 280 -15.68 -6.51 -12.84
N TYR A 281 -16.75 -7.23 -12.49
CA TYR A 281 -17.88 -6.68 -11.75
C TYR A 281 -17.43 -6.11 -10.40
N ALA A 282 -16.75 -6.90 -9.57
CA ALA A 282 -16.28 -6.46 -8.25
C ALA A 282 -15.34 -5.24 -8.33
N VAL A 283 -14.42 -5.24 -9.30
CA VAL A 283 -13.49 -4.12 -9.53
C VAL A 283 -14.23 -2.86 -9.99
N SER A 284 -15.27 -3.01 -10.81
CA SER A 284 -16.06 -1.88 -11.30
C SER A 284 -16.82 -1.17 -10.18
N GLU A 285 -17.37 -1.92 -9.22
CA GLU A 285 -18.07 -1.36 -8.06
C GLU A 285 -17.14 -0.51 -7.20
N VAL A 286 -15.93 -1.01 -6.92
CA VAL A 286 -14.93 -0.29 -6.11
C VAL A 286 -14.40 0.94 -6.84
N ARG A 287 -14.22 0.87 -8.17
CA ARG A 287 -13.88 2.05 -8.97
C ARG A 287 -14.98 3.11 -8.95
N GLN A 288 -16.23 2.71 -9.05
CA GLN A 288 -17.37 3.64 -8.93
C GLN A 288 -17.43 4.28 -7.54
N ALA A 289 -17.21 3.49 -6.47
CA ALA A 289 -17.13 4.02 -5.11
C ALA A 289 -16.00 5.05 -4.94
N SER A 290 -14.85 4.81 -5.56
CA SER A 290 -13.71 5.74 -5.57
C SER A 290 -14.06 7.06 -6.27
N VAL A 291 -14.73 7.01 -7.43
CA VAL A 291 -15.22 8.22 -8.12
C VAL A 291 -16.30 8.96 -7.30
N ALA A 292 -17.20 8.23 -6.64
CA ALA A 292 -18.22 8.83 -5.77
C ALA A 292 -17.59 9.49 -4.52
N TYR A 293 -16.46 8.97 -4.05
CA TYR A 293 -15.69 9.57 -2.97
C TYR A 293 -15.17 10.96 -3.36
N ASP A 294 -14.63 11.12 -4.57
CA ASP A 294 -14.25 12.44 -5.11
C ASP A 294 -15.42 13.41 -5.17
N GLU A 295 -16.59 12.95 -5.61
CA GLU A 295 -17.78 13.81 -5.71
C GLU A 295 -18.26 14.31 -4.35
N TYR A 296 -18.04 13.53 -3.29
CA TYR A 296 -18.45 13.89 -1.93
C TYR A 296 -17.38 14.68 -1.16
N TYR A 297 -16.10 14.35 -1.35
CA TYR A 297 -14.97 14.90 -0.57
C TYR A 297 -14.04 15.84 -1.37
N GLY A 298 -14.12 15.88 -2.69
CA GLY A 298 -13.19 16.57 -3.60
C GLY A 298 -13.44 18.06 -3.84
N GLY A 299 -14.09 18.76 -2.90
CA GLY A 299 -14.27 20.22 -3.01
C GLY A 299 -12.95 20.97 -2.88
N GLU A 300 -12.35 21.44 -3.99
CA GLU A 300 -11.11 22.25 -4.01
C GLU A 300 -11.20 23.50 -3.11
N ASP A 301 -12.41 24.05 -2.91
CA ASP A 301 -12.65 25.20 -2.02
C ASP A 301 -12.19 24.93 -0.57
N TYR A 302 -12.22 23.68 -0.12
CA TYR A 302 -11.76 23.30 1.23
C TYR A 302 -10.23 23.26 1.30
N LEU A 303 -9.58 22.66 0.30
CA LEU A 303 -8.11 22.52 0.21
C LEU A 303 -7.41 23.86 -0.01
N ALA A 304 -8.03 24.79 -0.74
CA ALA A 304 -7.46 26.12 -0.98
C ALA A 304 -7.51 27.03 0.26
N SER A 305 -8.40 26.74 1.22
CA SER A 305 -8.55 27.52 2.45
C SER A 305 -7.62 27.10 3.60
N SER A 306 -6.93 25.96 3.46
CA SER A 306 -6.07 25.37 4.49
C SER A 306 -4.57 25.67 4.32
N LEU A 307 -4.18 26.32 3.22
CA LEU A 307 -2.84 26.89 2.97
C LEU A 307 -2.82 28.38 3.30
#